data_AF-A0A2S2KSU3-F1
#
_entry.id   AF-A0A2S2KSU3-F1
#
_cell.length_a   1.000
_cell.length_b   1.000
_cell.length_c   1.000
_cell.angle_alpha   90.00
_cell.angle_beta   90.00
_cell.angle_gamma   90.00
#
_symmetry.space_group_name_H-M   'P 1'
#
loop_
_entity.id
_entity.type
_entity.pdbx_description
1 polymer ?
#
loop_
_entity_poly.entity_id
_entity_poly.type
_entity_poly.pdbx_seq_one_letter_code
_entity_poly.pdbx_strand_id
1 'polypeptide(L)'
;MNDEQQNSEIEKIANLMVHDGISPDEQDEAKLEKYKNMIKEDCTLDDESSMKLVYETLLYRKLKNSDSGDILEKGNDFGAGFS
;
A
#
# COMPACT_ATOMS: atom_id res chain seq x y z
N MET A 1 12.41 -15.63 -0.35
CA MET A 1 12.62 -14.18 -0.41
C MET A 1 13.13 -13.72 0.94
N ASN A 2 14.13 -12.83 0.97
CA ASN A 2 14.64 -12.24 2.21
C ASN A 2 14.06 -10.84 2.42
N ASP A 3 14.10 -10.32 3.65
CA ASP A 3 13.48 -9.05 4.03
C ASP A 3 13.98 -7.87 3.18
N GLU A 4 15.27 -7.84 2.82
CA GLU A 4 15.84 -6.79 1.96
C GLU A 4 15.24 -6.78 0.55
N GLN A 5 15.06 -7.96 -0.03
CA GLN A 5 14.44 -8.10 -1.35
C GLN A 5 12.96 -7.71 -1.30
N GLN A 6 12.28 -8.03 -0.20
CA GLN A 6 10.90 -7.62 0.05
C GLN A 6 10.74 -6.13 0.16
N ASN A 7 11.57 -5.47 0.96
CA ASN A 7 11.52 -4.02 1.12
C ASN A 7 11.81 -3.31 -0.21
N SER A 8 12.80 -3.78 -0.97
CA SER A 8 13.12 -3.21 -2.29
C SER A 8 11.97 -3.34 -3.28
N GLU A 9 11.27 -4.48 -3.29
CA GLU A 9 10.15 -4.70 -4.21
C GLU A 9 8.93 -3.86 -3.82
N ILE A 10 8.64 -3.76 -2.52
CA ILE A 10 7.59 -2.88 -1.98
C ILE A 10 7.84 -1.42 -2.40
N GLU A 11 9.07 -0.92 -2.27
CA GLU A 11 9.39 0.45 -2.67
C GLU A 11 9.23 0.69 -4.19
N LYS A 12 9.69 -0.27 -4.99
CA LYS A 12 9.56 -0.23 -6.46
C LYS A 12 8.10 -0.18 -6.89
N ILE A 13 7.27 -1.09 -6.37
CA ILE A 13 5.84 -1.16 -6.70
C ILE A 13 5.10 0.06 -6.14
N ALA A 14 5.46 0.55 -4.94
CA ALA A 14 4.86 1.75 -4.37
C ALA A 14 5.08 2.98 -5.27
N ASN A 15 6.30 3.17 -5.77
CA ASN A 15 6.62 4.26 -6.69
C ASN A 15 5.86 4.13 -8.01
N LEU A 16 5.72 2.90 -8.53
CA LEU A 16 4.95 2.65 -9.74
C LEU A 16 3.46 2.95 -9.54
N MET A 17 2.87 2.54 -8.43
CA MET A 17 1.48 2.84 -8.09
C MET A 17 1.22 4.34 -7.95
N VAL A 18 2.20 5.11 -7.43
CA VAL A 18 2.10 6.58 -7.37
C VAL A 18 2.13 7.17 -8.79
N HIS A 19 3.05 6.71 -9.64
CA HIS A 19 3.15 7.17 -11.03
C HIS A 19 1.87 6.85 -11.83
N ASP A 20 1.28 5.68 -11.60
CA ASP A 20 0.05 5.22 -12.25
C ASP A 20 -1.23 5.81 -11.62
N GLY A 21 -1.11 6.63 -10.57
CA GLY A 21 -2.25 7.30 -9.93
C GLY A 21 -3.16 6.38 -9.12
N ILE A 22 -2.66 5.22 -8.69
CA ILE A 22 -3.42 4.27 -7.87
C ILE A 22 -3.60 4.80 -6.46
N SER A 23 -4.83 4.80 -5.97
CA SER A 23 -5.13 5.15 -4.58
C SER A 23 -4.48 4.16 -3.60
N PRO A 24 -3.94 4.60 -2.45
CA PRO A 24 -3.55 3.68 -1.39
C PRO A 24 -4.73 2.87 -0.82
N ASP A 25 -5.97 3.34 -1.03
CA ASP A 25 -7.21 2.65 -0.66
C ASP A 25 -7.81 1.82 -1.80
N GLU A 26 -7.06 1.56 -2.88
CA GLU A 26 -7.56 0.76 -4.01
C GLU A 26 -7.87 -0.68 -3.56
N GLN A 27 -9.05 -1.16 -3.95
CA GLN A 27 -9.56 -2.51 -3.64
C GLN A 27 -9.95 -3.28 -4.90
N ASP A 28 -9.94 -2.63 -6.06
CA ASP A 28 -10.24 -3.28 -7.33
C ASP A 28 -9.10 -4.22 -7.75
N GLU A 29 -9.33 -5.52 -7.57
CA GLU A 29 -8.37 -6.58 -7.92
C GLU A 29 -7.92 -6.50 -9.38
N ALA A 30 -8.79 -6.08 -10.31
CA ALA A 30 -8.44 -5.98 -11.73
C ALA A 30 -7.38 -4.89 -11.98
N LYS A 31 -7.41 -3.79 -11.21
CA LYS A 31 -6.37 -2.75 -11.29
C LYS A 31 -5.08 -3.17 -10.60
N LEU A 32 -5.19 -4.02 -9.58
CA LEU A 32 -4.06 -4.51 -8.80
C LEU A 32 -3.31 -5.67 -9.47
N GLU A 33 -3.96 -6.37 -10.40
CA GLU A 33 -3.42 -7.54 -11.09
C GLU A 33 -2.10 -7.27 -11.84
N LYS A 34 -1.94 -6.07 -12.41
CA LYS A 34 -0.68 -5.64 -13.03
C LYS A 34 0.50 -5.78 -12.05
N TYR A 35 0.34 -5.28 -10.82
CA TYR A 35 1.39 -5.30 -9.81
C TYR A 35 1.63 -6.70 -9.26
N LYS A 36 0.56 -7.50 -9.09
CA LYS A 36 0.67 -8.92 -8.74
C LYS A 36 1.54 -9.66 -9.75
N ASN A 37 1.29 -9.48 -11.04
CA ASN A 37 2.03 -10.16 -12.11
C ASN A 37 3.50 -9.71 -12.13
N MET A 38 3.79 -8.43 -11.92
CA MET A 38 5.17 -7.95 -11.81
C MET A 38 5.90 -8.60 -10.63
N ILE A 39 5.31 -8.59 -9.44
CA ILE A 39 5.90 -9.21 -8.25
C ILE A 39 6.09 -10.72 -8.45
N LYS A 40 5.13 -11.38 -9.11
CA LYS A 40 5.20 -12.80 -9.43
C LYS A 40 6.42 -13.12 -10.30
N GLU A 41 6.67 -12.31 -11.32
CA GLU A 41 7.82 -12.47 -12.21
C GLU A 41 9.14 -12.10 -11.52
N ASP A 42 9.17 -10.99 -10.79
CA ASP A 42 10.37 -10.45 -10.15
C ASP A 42 10.85 -11.29 -8.95
N CYS A 43 9.92 -11.89 -8.20
CA CYS A 43 10.20 -12.64 -6.99
C CYS A 43 9.95 -14.14 -7.13
N THR A 44 9.50 -14.64 -8.30
CA THR A 44 9.16 -16.05 -8.55
C THR A 44 8.22 -16.63 -7.49
N LEU A 45 7.19 -15.88 -7.15
CA LEU A 45 6.19 -16.25 -6.14
C LEU A 45 4.94 -16.87 -6.78
N ASP A 46 4.10 -17.50 -5.97
CA ASP A 46 2.76 -17.90 -6.35
C ASP A 46 1.78 -16.69 -6.33
N ASP A 47 0.58 -16.87 -6.88
CA ASP A 47 -0.39 -15.78 -7.00
C ASP A 47 -0.85 -15.22 -5.64
N GLU A 48 -0.97 -16.06 -4.61
CA GLU A 48 -1.38 -15.65 -3.27
C GLU A 48 -0.28 -14.82 -2.60
N SER A 49 0.95 -15.31 -2.64
CA SER A 49 2.13 -14.61 -2.10
C SER A 49 2.37 -13.27 -2.82
N SER A 50 2.21 -13.22 -4.14
CA SER A 50 2.32 -11.99 -4.91
C SER A 50 1.24 -10.98 -4.55
N MET A 51 -0.02 -11.42 -4.43
CA MET A 51 -1.11 -10.51 -4.07
C MET A 51 -0.96 -9.97 -2.64
N LYS A 52 -0.43 -10.79 -1.72
CA LYS A 52 -0.09 -10.35 -0.36
C LYS A 52 0.91 -9.18 -0.37
N LEU A 53 1.94 -9.24 -1.20
CA LEU A 53 2.92 -8.14 -1.34
C LEU A 53 2.30 -6.89 -1.96
N VAL A 54 1.32 -7.03 -2.86
CA VAL A 54 0.55 -5.87 -3.37
C VAL A 54 -0.19 -5.18 -2.23
N TYR A 55 -0.89 -5.94 -1.38
CA TYR A 55 -1.60 -5.38 -0.23
C TYR A 55 -0.66 -4.78 0.81
N GLU A 56 0.49 -5.41 1.05
CA GLU A 56 1.53 -4.87 1.93
C GLU A 56 2.08 -3.55 1.37
N THR A 57 2.21 -3.44 0.05
CA THR A 57 2.63 -2.19 -0.60
C THR A 57 1.58 -1.08 -0.42
N LEU A 58 0.29 -1.39 -0.54
CA LEU A 58 -0.77 -0.41 -0.25
C LEU A 58 -0.74 0.03 1.22
N LEU A 59 -0.53 -0.90 2.15
CA LEU A 59 -0.38 -0.59 3.57
C LEU A 59 0.85 0.27 3.85
N TYR A 60 2.00 -0.06 3.26
CA TYR A 60 3.22 0.74 3.32
C TYR A 60 2.97 2.18 2.84
N ARG A 61 2.27 2.35 1.70
CA ARG A 61 1.90 3.67 1.18
C ARG A 61 0.99 4.44 2.12
N LYS A 62 0.04 3.78 2.79
CA LYS A 62 -0.79 4.43 3.81
C LYS A 62 0.06 4.90 4.98
N LEU A 63 0.84 4.00 5.57
CA LEU A 63 1.67 4.31 6.75
C LEU A 63 2.69 5.42 6.47
N LYS A 64 3.34 5.39 5.30
CA LYS A 64 4.29 6.43 4.88
C LYS A 64 3.62 7.80 4.65
N ASN A 65 2.35 7.82 4.26
CA ASN A 65 1.57 9.06 4.14
C ASN A 65 0.94 9.51 5.48
N SER A 66 0.85 8.63 6.47
CA SER A 66 0.26 8.94 7.79
C SER A 66 1.17 9.80 8.70
N ASP A 67 2.42 10.05 8.31
CA ASP A 67 3.42 10.75 9.13
C ASP A 67 3.34 12.30 9.08
N SER A 68 2.23 12.90 8.61
CA SER A 68 2.10 14.37 8.55
C SER A 68 0.77 14.96 9.01
N GLY A 69 -0.11 14.17 9.63
CA GLY A 69 -1.43 14.64 10.05
C GLY A 69 -1.70 14.32 11.50
N ASP A 70 -1.25 15.21 12.38
CA ASP A 70 -1.46 15.30 13.81
C ASP A 70 -2.72 14.55 14.31
N ILE A 71 -2.55 13.30 14.73
CA ILE A 71 -3.61 12.50 15.36
C ILE A 71 -4.08 13.19 16.67
N LEU A 72 -3.28 14.11 17.23
CA LEU A 72 -3.66 14.92 18.38
C LEU A 72 -4.53 16.14 18.00
N GLU A 73 -4.47 16.66 16.77
CA GLU A 73 -5.31 17.80 16.37
C GLU A 73 -6.79 17.44 16.20
N LYS A 74 -7.10 16.19 15.84
CA LYS A 74 -8.49 15.72 15.69
C LYS A 74 -9.22 15.45 17.01
N GLY A 75 -8.56 15.65 18.15
CA GLY A 75 -9.18 15.52 19.47
C GLY A 75 -10.34 16.50 19.72
N ASN A 76 -10.32 17.68 19.07
CA ASN A 76 -11.39 18.67 19.22
C ASN A 76 -12.70 18.31 18.49
N ASP A 77 -12.64 17.48 17.45
CA ASP A 77 -13.84 17.11 16.67
C ASP A 77 -14.63 15.94 17.30
N PHE A 78 -14.10 15.31 18.36
CA PHE A 78 -14.71 14.15 19.01
C PHE A 78 -15.89 14.50 19.96
N GLY A 79 -16.25 15.78 20.10
CA GLY A 79 -17.24 16.24 21.09
C GLY A 79 -18.34 17.19 20.60
N ALA A 80 -18.31 17.67 19.35
CA ALA A 80 -19.21 18.74 18.88
C ALA A 80 -20.58 18.27 18.35
N GLY A 81 -20.84 16.95 18.34
CA GLY A 81 -22.00 16.35 17.66
C GLY A 81 -23.18 15.91 18.55
N PHE A 82 -23.12 16.11 19.87
CA PHE A 82 -24.30 15.88 20.73
C PHE A 82 -25.08 17.19 20.86
N SER A 83 -26.08 17.40 20.00
CA SER A 83 -27.09 18.46 20.11
C SER A 83 -28.48 17.86 19.90
#